data_AF-A0AAJ6PCP5-F1
#
_entry.id   AF-A0AAJ6PCP5-F1
#
_cell.length_a   1.000
_cell.length_b   1.000
_cell.length_c   1.000
_cell.angle_alpha   90.00
_cell.angle_beta   90.00
_cell.angle_gamma   90.00
#
_symmetry.space_group_name_H-M   'P 1'
#
loop_
_entity.id
_entity.type
_entity.pdbx_description
1 polymer ?
#
loop_
_entity_poly.entity_id
_entity_poly.type
_entity_poly.pdbx_seq_one_letter_code
_entity_poly.pdbx_strand_id
1 'polypeptide(L)'
;MTTQKPEKLSHKSIEITEAVEKRSFALLRFLGYTLLIFSLIDYLGILIPPRLTDPVWEFQAIGQMVDHVWSPLLGLTFIFLYNQTSIVKPRRVSNLKFLSWFALAIGILYLLLLPLGINNSLTLYKNLNAQFTNQQAQQQEQLQKITDKLNGVVSLQELNNLANNLNIQNEAGSNQSPQGLKSKISQQIQTVAQNTLATAKVVKRQQIKNLIKDAVRINLGAIISGICFITLWNLTRWTRVNH
;
A
#
# COMPACT_ATOMS: atom_id res chain seq x y z
N MET A 1 47.12 -51.02 -19.03
CA MET A 1 46.52 -50.26 -17.91
C MET A 1 47.12 -48.87 -17.91
N THR A 2 46.25 -47.87 -18.09
CA THR A 2 46.27 -46.50 -17.52
C THR A 2 47.57 -46.03 -16.86
N THR A 3 48.08 -44.84 -17.20
CA THR A 3 47.47 -43.59 -16.71
C THR A 3 47.68 -42.41 -17.68
N GLN A 4 46.56 -41.86 -18.17
CA GLN A 4 46.50 -40.53 -18.73
C GLN A 4 46.79 -39.52 -17.61
N LYS A 5 47.79 -38.67 -17.82
CA LYS A 5 48.10 -37.52 -16.95
C LYS A 5 46.96 -36.51 -17.11
N PRO A 6 46.36 -36.00 -16.01
CA PRO A 6 45.25 -35.06 -16.12
C PRO A 6 45.76 -33.76 -16.73
N GLU A 7 45.18 -33.40 -17.87
CA GLU A 7 45.35 -32.12 -18.54
C GLU A 7 44.86 -31.03 -17.59
N LYS A 8 45.78 -30.25 -17.00
CA LYS A 8 45.44 -29.07 -16.22
C LYS A 8 44.73 -28.09 -17.14
N LEU A 9 43.41 -28.02 -17.06
CA LEU A 9 42.61 -26.92 -17.59
C LEU A 9 43.12 -25.62 -16.97
N SER A 10 43.98 -24.92 -17.72
CA SER A 10 44.40 -23.56 -17.41
C SER A 10 43.16 -22.67 -17.55
N HIS A 11 42.47 -22.42 -16.44
CA HIS A 11 41.45 -21.38 -16.36
C HIS A 11 42.17 -20.03 -16.57
N LYS A 12 42.32 -19.63 -17.84
CA LYS A 12 42.83 -18.31 -18.20
C LYS A 12 41.87 -17.28 -17.61
N SER A 13 42.31 -16.59 -16.57
CA SER A 13 41.56 -15.47 -15.97
C SER A 13 41.22 -14.48 -17.07
N ILE A 14 39.92 -14.20 -17.24
CA ILE A 14 39.46 -13.19 -18.20
C ILE A 14 39.80 -11.83 -17.58
N GLU A 15 40.85 -11.19 -18.08
CA GLU A 15 41.18 -9.81 -17.69
C GLU A 15 40.11 -8.88 -18.24
N ILE A 16 39.46 -8.12 -17.35
CA ILE A 16 38.48 -7.10 -17.75
C ILE A 16 39.25 -5.96 -18.43
N THR A 17 39.24 -5.95 -19.76
CA THR A 17 39.83 -4.86 -20.55
C THR A 17 39.00 -3.58 -20.39
N GLU A 18 39.61 -2.40 -20.51
CA GLU A 18 38.89 -1.11 -20.50
C GLU A 18 37.70 -1.05 -21.47
N ALA A 19 37.79 -1.74 -22.61
CA ALA A 19 36.70 -1.81 -23.58
C ALA A 19 35.47 -2.56 -23.04
N VAL A 20 35.70 -3.64 -22.28
CA VAL A 20 34.64 -4.41 -21.61
C VAL A 20 34.02 -3.58 -20.52
N GLU A 21 34.83 -2.90 -19.71
CA GLU A 21 34.38 -1.99 -18.66
C GLU A 21 33.50 -0.85 -19.21
N LYS A 22 33.96 -0.15 -20.26
CA LYS A 22 33.20 0.92 -20.94
C LYS A 22 31.85 0.43 -21.46
N ARG A 23 31.79 -0.80 -22.01
CA ARG A 23 30.54 -1.43 -22.47
C ARG A 23 29.62 -1.76 -21.29
N SER A 24 30.15 -2.28 -20.18
CA SER A 24 29.36 -2.55 -18.97
C SER A 24 28.71 -1.28 -18.41
N PHE A 25 29.44 -0.17 -18.29
CA PHE A 25 28.83 1.11 -17.87
C PHE A 25 27.82 1.65 -18.90
N ALA A 26 27.99 1.36 -20.20
CA ALA A 26 27.01 1.72 -21.20
C ALA A 26 25.71 0.92 -21.06
N LEU A 27 25.80 -0.38 -20.77
CA LEU A 27 24.66 -1.24 -20.47
C LEU A 27 23.91 -0.76 -19.22
N LEU A 28 24.64 -0.43 -18.15
CA LEU A 28 24.03 0.13 -16.94
C LEU A 28 23.27 1.43 -17.23
N ARG A 29 23.86 2.34 -18.02
CA ARG A 29 23.18 3.59 -18.42
C ARG A 29 21.93 3.31 -19.26
N PHE A 30 22.00 2.38 -20.22
CA PHE A 30 20.83 1.98 -21.00
C PHE A 30 19.71 1.40 -20.12
N LEU A 31 20.07 0.53 -19.18
CA LEU A 31 19.14 0.00 -18.20
C LEU A 31 18.55 1.11 -17.32
N GLY A 32 19.37 2.08 -16.90
CA GLY A 32 18.91 3.22 -16.11
C GLY A 32 17.87 4.08 -16.83
N TYR A 33 18.07 4.38 -18.11
CA TYR A 33 17.06 5.08 -18.93
C TYR A 33 15.79 4.24 -19.10
N THR A 34 15.93 2.94 -19.32
CA THR A 34 14.80 2.02 -19.47
C THR A 34 13.97 1.97 -18.19
N LEU A 35 14.63 1.85 -17.02
CA LEU A 35 13.98 1.88 -15.70
C LEU A 35 13.24 3.20 -15.46
N LEU A 36 13.83 4.34 -15.85
CA LEU A 36 13.14 5.63 -15.72
C LEU A 36 11.88 5.73 -16.57
N ILE A 37 11.90 5.19 -17.79
CA ILE A 37 10.73 5.20 -18.67
C ILE A 37 9.62 4.31 -18.08
N PHE A 38 9.95 3.10 -17.64
CA PHE A 38 8.98 2.23 -16.97
C PHE A 38 8.42 2.85 -15.70
N SER A 39 9.31 3.41 -14.88
CA SER A 39 8.91 4.15 -13.68
C SER A 39 7.92 5.25 -14.01
N LEU A 40 8.19 6.06 -15.04
CA LEU A 40 7.27 7.14 -15.44
C LEU A 40 5.89 6.60 -15.83
N ILE A 41 5.84 5.47 -16.55
CA ILE A 41 4.58 4.80 -16.90
C ILE A 41 3.84 4.33 -15.64
N ASP A 42 4.56 3.73 -14.69
CA ASP A 42 3.97 3.29 -13.41
C ASP A 42 3.39 4.49 -12.64
N TYR A 43 4.14 5.59 -12.52
CA TYR A 43 3.67 6.81 -11.86
C TYR A 43 2.45 7.42 -12.57
N LEU A 44 2.42 7.42 -13.90
CA LEU A 44 1.24 7.86 -14.66
C LEU A 44 0.04 6.95 -14.38
N GLY A 45 0.25 5.64 -14.29
CA GLY A 45 -0.78 4.67 -13.91
C GLY A 45 -1.36 4.92 -12.52
N ILE A 46 -0.51 5.28 -11.54
CA ILE A 46 -0.95 5.63 -10.18
C ILE A 46 -1.82 6.89 -10.18
N LEU A 47 -1.50 7.88 -11.02
CA LEU A 47 -2.18 9.17 -11.06
C LEU A 47 -3.50 9.15 -11.85
N ILE A 48 -3.83 8.06 -12.54
CA ILE A 48 -5.03 7.93 -13.40
C ILE A 48 -5.97 6.86 -12.84
N PRO A 49 -7.25 7.17 -12.52
CA PRO A 49 -7.90 8.48 -12.61
C PRO A 49 -7.53 9.40 -11.43
N PRO A 50 -7.28 10.71 -11.67
CA PRO A 50 -6.92 11.63 -10.61
C PRO A 50 -8.13 11.92 -9.71
N ARG A 51 -7.99 11.67 -8.41
CA ARG A 51 -9.02 11.98 -7.38
C ARG A 51 -8.42 12.72 -6.20
N LEU A 52 -7.85 13.89 -6.49
CA LEU A 52 -7.20 14.83 -5.53
C LEU A 52 -8.15 15.46 -4.49
N THR A 53 -9.36 14.93 -4.35
CA THR A 53 -10.34 15.34 -3.33
C THR A 53 -10.82 14.16 -2.50
N ASP A 54 -10.35 12.96 -2.81
CA ASP A 54 -10.66 11.72 -2.09
C ASP A 54 -9.46 11.34 -1.22
N PRO A 55 -9.56 11.50 0.12
CA PRO A 55 -8.47 11.17 1.03
C PRO A 55 -8.02 9.71 0.95
N VAL A 56 -8.91 8.79 0.53
CA VAL A 56 -8.57 7.37 0.35
C VAL A 56 -7.66 7.22 -0.87
N TRP A 57 -8.05 7.83 -2.00
CA TRP A 57 -7.25 7.78 -3.21
C TRP A 57 -5.90 8.45 -3.00
N GLU A 58 -5.86 9.64 -2.38
CA GLU A 58 -4.60 10.35 -2.17
C GLU A 58 -3.65 9.56 -1.27
N PHE A 59 -4.16 8.99 -0.17
CA PHE A 59 -3.36 8.16 0.72
C PHE A 59 -2.81 6.92 0.01
N GLN A 60 -3.64 6.25 -0.80
CA GLN A 60 -3.23 5.10 -1.60
C GLN A 60 -2.22 5.47 -2.68
N ALA A 61 -2.42 6.58 -3.39
CA ALA A 61 -1.53 7.06 -4.43
C ALA A 61 -0.16 7.39 -3.85
N ILE A 62 -0.08 8.13 -2.74
CA ILE A 62 1.18 8.41 -2.04
C ILE A 62 1.84 7.09 -1.62
N GLY A 63 1.07 6.14 -1.10
CA GLY A 63 1.59 4.83 -0.72
C GLY A 63 2.19 4.06 -1.89
N GLN A 64 1.52 4.02 -3.03
CA GLN A 64 2.02 3.39 -4.24
C GLN A 64 3.27 4.10 -4.79
N MET A 65 3.29 5.44 -4.76
CA MET A 65 4.45 6.22 -5.15
C MET A 65 5.67 5.91 -4.28
N VAL A 66 5.48 5.74 -2.97
CA VAL A 66 6.53 5.32 -2.03
C VAL A 66 6.99 3.88 -2.33
N ASP A 67 6.05 2.97 -2.58
CA ASP A 67 6.37 1.56 -2.85
C ASP A 67 7.18 1.38 -4.16
N HIS A 68 7.05 2.30 -5.12
CA HIS A 68 7.77 2.25 -6.42
C HIS A 68 9.01 3.14 -6.49
N VAL A 69 9.39 3.80 -5.39
CA VAL A 69 10.48 4.79 -5.38
C VAL A 69 11.86 4.23 -5.73
N TRP A 70 12.07 2.94 -5.49
CA TRP A 70 13.34 2.27 -5.78
C TRP A 70 13.65 2.28 -7.28
N SER A 71 12.63 2.23 -8.14
CA SER A 71 12.79 2.18 -9.60
C SER A 71 13.43 3.46 -10.17
N PRO A 72 12.88 4.67 -9.92
CA PRO A 72 13.51 5.90 -10.38
C PRO A 72 14.85 6.18 -9.69
N LEU A 73 14.99 5.80 -8.41
CA LEU A 73 16.26 5.98 -7.69
C LEU A 73 17.39 5.15 -8.30
N LEU A 74 17.15 3.87 -8.60
CA LEU A 74 18.11 3.01 -9.29
C LEU A 74 18.35 3.49 -10.72
N GLY A 75 17.29 3.87 -11.44
CA GLY A 75 17.36 4.38 -12.80
C GLY A 75 18.32 5.57 -12.91
N LEU A 76 18.15 6.58 -12.04
CA LEU A 76 19.06 7.72 -11.97
C LEU A 76 20.47 7.31 -11.55
N THR A 77 20.60 6.45 -10.53
CA THR A 77 21.91 6.00 -10.04
C THR A 77 22.76 5.39 -11.16
N PHE A 78 22.16 4.52 -11.99
CA PHE A 78 22.86 3.92 -13.12
C PHE A 78 23.18 4.92 -14.23
N ILE A 79 22.35 5.94 -14.43
CA ILE A 79 22.63 7.00 -15.43
C ILE A 79 23.82 7.86 -15.00
N PHE A 80 23.95 8.15 -13.70
CA PHE A 80 25.04 8.95 -13.14
C PHE A 80 26.33 8.18 -12.87
N LEU A 81 26.37 6.89 -13.16
CA LEU A 81 27.54 6.06 -12.96
C LEU A 81 28.58 6.27 -14.08
N TYR A 82 29.67 6.97 -13.76
CA TYR A 82 30.79 7.25 -14.66
C TYR A 82 32.12 6.84 -14.02
N ASN A 83 33.06 6.31 -14.82
CA ASN A 83 34.44 6.06 -14.41
C ASN A 83 35.34 7.29 -14.69
N GLN A 84 36.46 7.42 -13.99
CA GLN A 84 37.47 8.49 -14.10
C GLN A 84 37.97 8.74 -15.54
N THR A 85 37.97 7.72 -16.39
CA THR A 85 38.38 7.81 -17.81
C THR A 85 37.25 8.24 -18.76
N SER A 86 36.05 8.53 -18.24
CA SER A 86 34.87 8.81 -19.06
C SER A 86 34.86 10.25 -19.55
N ILE A 87 35.02 10.44 -20.86
CA ILE A 87 34.85 11.75 -21.50
C ILE A 87 33.36 11.96 -21.81
N VAL A 88 32.73 12.91 -21.13
CA VAL A 88 31.31 13.25 -21.31
C VAL A 88 31.17 14.40 -22.30
N LYS A 89 30.49 14.15 -23.42
CA LYS A 89 30.20 15.19 -24.43
C LYS A 89 29.36 16.33 -23.83
N PRO A 90 29.53 17.60 -24.25
CA PRO A 90 28.80 18.74 -23.69
C PRO A 90 27.26 18.59 -23.71
N ARG A 91 26.71 18.08 -24.82
CA ARG A 91 25.25 17.80 -24.95
C ARG A 91 24.76 16.80 -23.90
N ARG A 92 25.59 15.82 -23.53
CA ARG A 92 25.25 14.83 -22.52
C ARG A 92 25.31 15.43 -21.12
N VAL A 93 26.26 16.33 -20.85
CA VAL A 93 26.31 17.09 -19.58
C VAL A 93 25.03 17.88 -19.36
N SER A 94 24.49 18.52 -20.41
CA SER A 94 23.21 19.24 -20.33
C SER A 94 22.04 18.32 -19.91
N ASN A 95 21.93 17.12 -20.52
CA ASN A 95 20.92 16.13 -20.13
C ASN A 95 21.10 15.65 -18.68
N LEU A 96 22.33 15.40 -18.25
CA LEU A 96 22.64 14.99 -16.87
C LEU A 96 22.31 16.09 -15.86
N LYS A 97 22.58 17.36 -16.21
CA LYS A 97 22.20 18.51 -15.40
C LYS A 97 20.68 18.58 -15.22
N PHE A 98 19.92 18.40 -16.30
CA PHE A 98 18.45 18.33 -16.23
C PHE A 98 17.99 17.19 -15.31
N LEU A 99 18.53 15.99 -15.51
CA LEU A 99 18.17 14.81 -14.71
C LEU A 99 18.54 14.96 -13.23
N SER A 100 19.62 15.69 -12.96
CA SER A 100 20.04 15.99 -11.60
C SER A 100 19.03 16.93 -10.93
N TRP A 101 18.67 18.05 -11.57
CA TRP A 101 17.61 18.93 -11.06
C TRP A 101 16.25 18.23 -10.93
N PHE A 102 15.95 17.30 -11.84
CA PHE A 102 14.77 16.46 -11.75
C PHE A 102 14.78 15.59 -10.48
N ALA A 103 15.92 15.01 -10.11
CA ALA A 103 16.08 14.30 -8.83
C ALA A 103 15.76 15.22 -7.63
N LEU A 104 16.25 16.46 -7.63
CA LEU A 104 15.92 17.41 -6.56
C LEU A 104 14.41 17.71 -6.50
N ALA A 105 13.78 17.94 -7.66
CA ALA A 105 12.35 18.20 -7.74
C ALA A 105 11.54 17.04 -7.16
N ILE A 106 11.90 15.79 -7.48
CA ILE A 106 11.28 14.59 -6.90
C ILE A 106 11.52 14.53 -5.39
N GLY A 107 12.75 14.81 -4.93
CA GLY A 107 13.07 14.80 -3.50
C GLY A 107 12.23 15.79 -2.70
N ILE A 108 12.08 17.01 -3.21
CA ILE A 108 11.21 18.04 -2.62
C ILE A 108 9.74 17.59 -2.65
N LEU A 109 9.28 17.02 -3.77
CA LEU A 109 7.92 16.50 -3.90
C LEU A 109 7.61 15.47 -2.80
N TYR A 110 8.48 14.48 -2.58
CA TYR A 110 8.30 13.49 -1.52
C TYR A 110 8.22 14.10 -0.11
N LEU A 111 9.02 15.13 0.18
CA LEU A 111 8.93 15.85 1.45
C LEU A 111 7.61 16.64 1.56
N LEU A 112 7.09 17.16 0.45
CA LEU A 112 5.80 17.85 0.41
C LEU A 112 4.60 16.89 0.55
N LEU A 113 4.77 15.60 0.18
CA LEU A 113 3.77 14.57 0.41
C LEU A 113 3.60 14.23 1.90
N LEU A 114 4.54 14.59 2.75
CA LEU A 114 4.49 14.32 4.20
C LEU A 114 3.30 15.03 4.89
N PRO A 115 3.13 16.36 4.82
CA PRO A 115 1.97 17.02 5.42
C PRO A 115 0.65 16.49 4.85
N LEU A 116 0.62 16.18 3.54
CA LEU A 116 -0.55 15.61 2.88
C LEU A 116 -0.87 14.20 3.41
N GLY A 117 0.13 13.33 3.51
CA GLY A 117 -0.01 11.96 4.04
C GLY A 117 -0.50 11.93 5.49
N ILE A 118 0.00 12.83 6.34
CA ILE A 118 -0.48 12.98 7.72
C ILE A 118 -1.94 13.43 7.74
N ASN A 119 -2.29 14.51 7.02
CA ASN A 119 -3.64 15.04 7.00
C ASN A 119 -4.67 14.01 6.49
N ASN A 120 -4.31 13.26 5.46
CA ASN A 120 -5.17 12.21 4.89
C ASN A 120 -5.34 11.03 5.83
N SER A 121 -4.27 10.62 6.52
CA SER A 121 -4.34 9.58 7.56
C SER A 121 -5.30 9.97 8.69
N LEU A 122 -5.24 11.22 9.16
CA LEU A 122 -6.14 11.75 10.18
C LEU A 122 -7.58 11.80 9.70
N THR A 123 -7.80 12.20 8.45
CA THR A 123 -9.13 12.25 7.84
C THR A 123 -9.70 10.84 7.68
N LEU A 124 -8.91 9.87 7.21
CA LEU A 124 -9.31 8.46 7.14
C LEU A 124 -9.66 7.90 8.51
N TYR A 125 -8.86 8.22 9.53
CA TYR A 125 -9.14 7.78 10.90
C TYR A 125 -10.49 8.32 11.41
N LYS A 126 -10.79 9.60 11.16
CA LYS A 126 -12.10 10.20 11.49
C LYS A 126 -13.23 9.53 10.71
N ASN A 127 -13.04 9.32 9.40
CA ASN A 127 -14.04 8.69 8.53
C ASN A 127 -14.35 7.25 8.94
N LEU A 128 -13.32 6.46 9.27
CA LEU A 128 -13.50 5.10 9.80
C LEU A 128 -14.27 5.11 11.11
N ASN A 129 -13.91 5.98 12.05
CA ASN A 129 -14.63 6.10 13.31
C ASN A 129 -16.09 6.49 13.11
N ALA A 130 -16.37 7.49 12.27
CA ALA A 130 -17.73 7.93 11.96
C ALA A 130 -18.55 6.82 11.29
N GLN A 131 -17.96 6.10 10.32
CA GLN A 131 -18.62 4.96 9.66
C GLN A 131 -18.96 3.86 10.67
N PHE A 132 -18.04 3.49 11.56
CA PHE A 132 -18.32 2.49 12.59
C PHE A 132 -19.41 2.94 13.57
N THR A 133 -19.38 4.19 14.02
CA THR A 133 -20.43 4.72 14.90
C THR A 133 -21.80 4.69 14.23
N ASN A 134 -21.87 5.09 12.96
CA ASN A 134 -23.13 5.08 12.19
C ASN A 134 -23.62 3.64 11.94
N GLN A 135 -22.73 2.73 11.53
CA GLN A 135 -23.08 1.32 11.34
C GLN A 135 -23.54 0.67 12.65
N GLN A 136 -22.89 0.97 13.77
CA GLN A 136 -23.27 0.47 15.08
C GLN A 136 -24.65 0.99 15.51
N ALA A 137 -24.92 2.29 15.32
CA ALA A 137 -26.22 2.88 15.62
C ALA A 137 -27.34 2.24 14.78
N GLN A 138 -27.11 2.04 13.48
CA GLN A 138 -28.06 1.37 12.59
C GLN A 138 -28.32 -0.09 12.99
N GLN A 139 -27.27 -0.85 13.34
CA GLN A 139 -27.42 -2.23 13.81
C GLN A 139 -28.19 -2.29 15.14
N GLN A 140 -27.93 -1.36 16.05
CA GLN A 140 -28.64 -1.29 17.32
C GLN A 140 -30.12 -0.96 17.13
N GLU A 141 -30.45 -0.03 16.23
CA GLU A 141 -31.84 0.30 15.90
C GLU A 141 -32.58 -0.90 15.27
N GLN A 142 -31.91 -1.66 14.39
CA GLN A 142 -32.47 -2.88 13.80
C GLN A 142 -32.73 -3.96 14.86
N LEU A 143 -31.78 -4.18 15.77
CA LEU A 143 -31.94 -5.13 16.88
C LEU A 143 -33.07 -4.71 17.82
N GLN A 144 -33.23 -3.42 18.08
CA GLN A 144 -34.32 -2.89 18.90
C GLN A 144 -35.67 -3.12 18.22
N LYS A 145 -35.80 -2.83 16.92
CA LYS A 145 -37.02 -3.13 16.14
C LYS A 145 -37.39 -4.61 16.14
N ILE A 146 -36.41 -5.52 16.07
CA ILE A 146 -36.66 -6.96 16.14
C ILE A 146 -37.09 -7.37 17.55
N THR A 147 -36.47 -6.80 18.57
CA THR A 147 -36.82 -7.05 19.99
C THR A 147 -38.23 -6.56 20.31
N ASP A 148 -38.60 -5.37 19.83
CA ASP A 148 -39.94 -4.80 20.00
C ASP A 148 -41.00 -5.64 19.29
N LYS A 149 -40.72 -6.12 18.06
CA LYS A 149 -41.58 -7.07 17.35
C LYS A 149 -41.74 -8.37 18.14
N LEU A 150 -40.66 -8.95 18.67
CA LEU A 150 -40.73 -10.16 19.50
C LEU A 150 -41.58 -9.94 20.76
N ASN A 151 -41.49 -8.77 21.37
CA ASN A 151 -42.25 -8.42 22.57
C ASN A 151 -43.75 -8.25 22.28
N GLY A 152 -44.11 -7.66 21.14
CA GLY A 152 -45.51 -7.46 20.71
C GLY A 152 -46.21 -8.69 20.13
N VAL A 153 -45.48 -9.75 19.76
CA VAL A 153 -46.08 -10.99 19.25
C VAL A 153 -46.66 -11.82 20.41
N VAL A 154 -47.93 -12.20 20.26
CA VAL A 154 -48.69 -13.02 21.22
C VAL A 154 -49.04 -14.40 20.63
N SER A 155 -49.12 -14.54 19.30
CA SER A 155 -49.53 -15.80 18.65
C SER A 155 -48.36 -16.74 18.33
N LEU A 156 -48.62 -18.05 18.41
CA LEU A 156 -47.62 -19.09 18.11
C LEU A 156 -47.23 -19.11 16.61
N GLN A 157 -48.15 -18.75 15.72
CA GLN A 157 -47.91 -18.68 14.26
C GLN A 157 -46.96 -17.53 13.90
N GLU A 158 -47.12 -16.35 14.49
CA GLU A 158 -46.22 -15.22 14.26
C GLU A 158 -44.81 -15.47 14.84
N LEU A 159 -44.73 -16.15 15.99
CA LEU A 159 -43.46 -16.60 16.58
C LEU A 159 -42.72 -17.59 15.66
N ASN A 160 -43.43 -18.54 15.05
CA ASN A 160 -42.85 -19.46 14.07
C ASN A 160 -42.38 -18.75 12.80
N ASN A 161 -43.15 -17.78 12.29
CA ASN A 161 -42.73 -16.97 11.15
C ASN A 161 -41.47 -16.15 11.44
N LEU A 162 -41.37 -15.58 12.65
CA LEU A 162 -40.17 -14.85 13.09
C LEU A 162 -38.96 -15.79 13.26
N ALA A 163 -39.16 -16.98 13.83
CA ALA A 163 -38.11 -18.00 13.96
C ALA A 163 -37.57 -18.45 12.58
N ASN A 164 -38.46 -18.67 11.61
CA ASN A 164 -38.09 -19.03 10.24
C ASN A 164 -37.30 -17.91 9.55
N ASN A 165 -37.71 -16.65 9.71
CA ASN A 165 -36.99 -15.50 9.17
C ASN A 165 -35.58 -15.34 9.77
N LEU A 166 -35.38 -15.77 11.01
CA LEU A 166 -34.10 -15.75 11.72
C LEU A 166 -33.33 -17.08 11.55
N ASN A 167 -33.84 -18.01 10.74
CA ASN A 167 -33.29 -19.34 10.49
C ASN A 167 -33.00 -20.13 11.79
N ILE A 168 -33.82 -19.94 12.81
CA ILE A 168 -33.74 -20.67 14.07
C ILE A 168 -34.42 -22.02 13.84
N GLN A 169 -33.64 -23.10 13.88
CA GLN A 169 -34.18 -24.46 13.75
C GLN A 169 -35.22 -24.71 14.84
N ASN A 170 -36.47 -24.79 14.42
CA ASN A 170 -37.58 -25.18 15.27
C ASN A 170 -37.95 -26.61 14.91
N GLU A 171 -37.77 -27.54 15.84
CA GLU A 171 -38.26 -28.91 15.64
C GLU A 171 -39.79 -28.89 15.70
N ALA A 172 -40.38 -28.72 14.52
CA ALA A 172 -41.82 -28.76 14.30
C ALA A 172 -42.36 -30.12 14.73
N GLY A 173 -42.86 -30.20 15.98
CA GLY A 173 -43.39 -31.43 16.56
C GLY A 173 -43.29 -31.54 18.09
N SER A 174 -42.51 -30.70 18.76
CA SER A 174 -42.44 -30.70 20.22
C SER A 174 -43.47 -29.73 20.83
N ASN A 175 -44.13 -30.15 21.91
CA ASN A 175 -45.04 -29.38 22.77
C ASN A 175 -44.34 -28.15 23.44
N GLN A 176 -43.68 -27.28 22.66
CA GLN A 176 -43.05 -26.08 23.19
C GLN A 176 -44.12 -25.02 23.44
N SER A 177 -44.18 -24.55 24.68
CA SER A 177 -45.03 -23.41 25.02
C SER A 177 -44.60 -22.16 24.23
N PRO A 178 -45.53 -21.23 23.93
CA PRO A 178 -45.21 -19.93 23.31
C PRO A 178 -44.08 -19.19 24.04
N GLN A 179 -43.99 -19.36 25.36
CA GLN A 179 -42.94 -18.76 26.20
C GLN A 179 -41.55 -19.39 25.95
N GLY A 180 -41.48 -20.70 25.75
CA GLY A 180 -40.22 -21.40 25.47
C GLY A 180 -39.60 -20.98 24.12
N LEU A 181 -40.44 -20.82 23.09
CA LEU A 181 -39.98 -20.35 21.78
C LEU A 181 -39.55 -18.87 21.82
N LYS A 182 -40.30 -18.01 22.51
CA LYS A 182 -39.93 -16.60 22.73
C LYS A 182 -38.58 -16.47 23.45
N SER A 183 -38.33 -17.32 24.45
CA SER A 183 -37.03 -17.37 25.16
C SER A 183 -35.88 -17.76 24.24
N LYS A 184 -36.04 -18.82 23.42
CA LYS A 184 -35.02 -19.24 22.43
C LYS A 184 -34.69 -18.13 21.43
N ILE A 185 -35.70 -17.46 20.89
CA ILE A 185 -35.51 -16.36 19.93
C ILE A 185 -34.82 -15.18 20.61
N SER A 186 -35.22 -14.80 21.82
CA SER A 186 -34.58 -13.74 22.59
C SER A 186 -33.12 -14.05 22.88
N GLN A 187 -32.80 -15.29 23.29
CA GLN A 187 -31.43 -15.73 23.55
C GLN A 187 -30.58 -15.67 22.28
N GLN A 188 -31.11 -16.13 21.14
CA GLN A 188 -30.40 -16.06 19.86
C GLN A 188 -30.15 -14.60 19.44
N ILE A 189 -31.14 -13.72 19.57
CA ILE A 189 -30.98 -12.28 19.28
C ILE A 189 -29.89 -11.67 20.17
N GLN A 190 -29.87 -12.00 21.46
CA GLN A 190 -28.83 -11.53 22.38
C GLN A 190 -27.46 -12.07 22.01
N THR A 191 -27.33 -13.36 21.68
CA THR A 191 -26.07 -13.97 21.24
C THR A 191 -25.57 -13.33 19.94
N VAL A 192 -26.45 -13.15 18.96
CA VAL A 192 -26.11 -12.47 17.69
C VAL A 192 -25.71 -11.01 17.95
N ALA A 193 -26.41 -10.29 18.81
CA ALA A 193 -26.07 -8.92 19.17
C ALA A 193 -24.69 -8.83 19.85
N GLN A 194 -24.42 -9.71 20.82
CA GLN A 194 -23.12 -9.74 21.50
C GLN A 194 -21.98 -10.13 20.55
N ASN A 195 -22.17 -11.15 19.72
CA ASN A 195 -21.18 -11.59 18.74
C ASN A 195 -20.93 -10.52 17.67
N THR A 196 -21.97 -9.84 17.20
CA THR A 196 -21.85 -8.76 16.21
C THR A 196 -21.08 -7.58 16.79
N LEU A 197 -21.38 -7.16 18.02
CA LEU A 197 -20.65 -6.08 18.69
C LEU A 197 -19.19 -6.45 18.97
N ALA A 198 -18.93 -7.70 19.40
CA ALA A 198 -17.58 -8.19 19.63
C ALA A 198 -16.77 -8.22 18.33
N THR A 199 -17.32 -8.81 17.26
CA THR A 199 -16.68 -8.86 15.94
C THR A 199 -16.49 -7.46 15.35
N ALA A 200 -17.47 -6.57 15.45
CA ALA A 200 -17.36 -5.19 14.98
C ALA A 200 -16.20 -4.44 15.66
N LYS A 201 -16.04 -4.61 16.99
CA LYS A 201 -14.90 -4.03 17.73
C LYS A 201 -13.56 -4.59 17.25
N VAL A 202 -13.47 -5.90 17.00
CA VAL A 202 -12.25 -6.54 16.48
C VAL A 202 -11.91 -6.03 15.08
N VAL A 203 -12.88 -5.99 14.17
CA VAL A 203 -12.71 -5.48 12.80
C VAL A 203 -12.30 -4.00 12.83
N LYS A 204 -12.96 -3.17 13.64
CA LYS A 204 -12.59 -1.76 13.83
C LYS A 204 -11.13 -1.62 14.28
N ARG A 205 -10.75 -2.36 15.32
CA ARG A 205 -9.37 -2.34 15.84
C ARG A 205 -8.37 -2.76 14.78
N GLN A 206 -8.70 -3.78 13.98
CA GLN A 206 -7.84 -4.25 12.90
C GLN A 206 -7.69 -3.21 11.79
N GLN A 207 -8.76 -2.56 11.36
CA GLN A 207 -8.71 -1.50 10.34
C GLN A 207 -7.91 -0.29 10.82
N ILE A 208 -8.11 0.15 12.07
CA ILE A 208 -7.31 1.24 12.66
C ILE A 208 -5.83 0.84 12.73
N LYS A 209 -5.54 -0.39 13.17
CA LYS A 209 -4.17 -0.89 13.23
C LYS A 209 -3.50 -0.90 11.85
N ASN A 210 -4.21 -1.34 10.82
CA ASN A 210 -3.71 -1.33 9.45
C ASN A 210 -3.47 0.11 8.98
N LEU A 211 -4.42 1.03 9.19
CA LEU A 211 -4.26 2.43 8.84
C LEU A 211 -3.02 3.06 9.49
N ILE A 212 -2.80 2.81 10.79
CA ILE A 212 -1.62 3.33 11.50
C ILE A 212 -0.34 2.74 10.91
N LYS A 213 -0.32 1.43 10.67
CA LYS A 213 0.84 0.76 10.06
C LYS A 213 1.17 1.35 8.70
N ASP A 214 0.16 1.53 7.85
CA ASP A 214 0.33 2.08 6.51
C ASP A 214 0.73 3.55 6.58
N ALA A 215 0.13 4.33 7.49
CA ALA A 215 0.49 5.74 7.67
C ALA A 215 1.96 5.89 8.08
N VAL A 216 2.44 5.07 9.02
CA VAL A 216 3.85 5.08 9.43
C VAL A 216 4.75 4.68 8.26
N ARG A 217 4.42 3.58 7.55
CA ARG A 217 5.19 3.11 6.38
C ARG A 217 5.30 4.20 5.32
N ILE A 218 4.17 4.83 4.97
CA ILE A 218 4.09 5.82 3.90
C ILE A 218 4.86 7.09 4.28
N ASN A 219 4.67 7.62 5.49
CA ASN A 219 5.37 8.83 5.93
C ASN A 219 6.88 8.60 6.06
N LEU A 220 7.32 7.49 6.65
CA LEU A 220 8.74 7.15 6.72
C LEU A 220 9.34 6.95 5.33
N GLY A 221 8.63 6.23 4.46
CA GLY A 221 9.05 6.02 3.09
C GLY A 221 9.18 7.33 2.31
N ALA A 222 8.26 8.28 2.49
CA ALA A 222 8.33 9.61 1.89
C ALA A 222 9.56 10.41 2.38
N ILE A 223 9.84 10.39 3.69
CA ILE A 223 11.04 11.05 4.25
C ILE A 223 12.31 10.44 3.67
N ILE A 224 12.45 9.12 3.74
CA ILE A 224 13.64 8.40 3.26
C ILE A 224 13.83 8.67 1.76
N SER A 225 12.76 8.58 0.98
CA SER A 225 12.76 8.89 -0.45
C SER A 225 13.24 10.31 -0.74
N GLY A 226 12.67 11.29 -0.05
CA GLY A 226 13.05 12.70 -0.17
C GLY A 226 14.55 12.91 0.09
N ILE A 227 15.05 12.35 1.19
CA ILE A 227 16.46 12.41 1.56
C ILE A 227 17.35 11.73 0.52
N CYS A 228 16.98 10.54 0.03
CA CYS A 228 17.75 9.80 -0.97
C CYS A 228 17.89 10.59 -2.27
N PHE A 229 16.81 11.17 -2.79
CA PHE A 229 16.86 11.98 -4.01
C PHE A 229 17.64 13.29 -3.83
N ILE A 230 17.50 13.97 -2.69
CA ILE A 230 18.30 15.17 -2.38
C ILE A 230 19.79 14.80 -2.28
N THR A 231 20.11 13.65 -1.67
CA THR A 231 21.48 13.14 -1.59
C THR A 231 22.03 12.84 -2.97
N LEU A 232 21.23 12.18 -3.83
CA LEU A 232 21.61 11.92 -5.23
C LEU A 232 21.86 13.22 -5.99
N TRP A 233 21.02 14.25 -5.80
CA TRP A 233 21.25 15.57 -6.37
C TRP A 233 22.56 16.20 -5.88
N ASN A 234 22.88 16.07 -4.58
CA ASN A 234 24.14 16.54 -4.03
C ASN A 234 25.35 15.80 -4.63
N LEU A 235 25.30 14.47 -4.72
CA LEU A 235 26.37 13.64 -5.28
C LEU A 235 26.60 13.91 -6.77
N THR A 236 25.57 14.36 -7.49
CA THR A 236 25.64 14.68 -8.92
C THR A 236 26.02 16.14 -9.20
N ARG A 237 26.52 16.88 -8.20
CA ARG A 237 26.92 18.30 -8.31
C ARG A 237 27.92 18.58 -9.43
N TRP A 238 28.81 17.65 -9.73
CA TRP A 238 29.77 17.74 -10.82
C TRP A 238 29.12 17.96 -12.20
N THR A 239 27.87 17.54 -12.40
CA THR A 239 27.13 17.78 -13.65
C THR A 239 26.64 19.22 -13.82
N ARG A 240 26.71 20.03 -12.75
CA ARG A 240 26.14 21.37 -12.66
C ARG A 240 27.18 22.47 -12.50
N VAL A 241 28.37 22.13 -12.01
CA VAL A 241 29.48 23.07 -11.88
C VAL A 241 30.12 23.20 -13.25
N ASN A 242 30.14 24.42 -13.80
CA ASN A 242 30.90 24.71 -15.00
C ASN A 242 32.39 24.70 -14.61
N HIS A 243 33.16 23.80 -15.21
CA HIS A 243 34.63 23.86 -15.23
C HIS A 243 35.09 24.67 -16.43
#